data_AF-R1EQV0-F1
#
_entry.id   AF-R1EQV0-F1
#
_cell.length_a   1.000
_cell.length_b   1.000
_cell.length_c   1.000
_cell.angle_alpha   90.00
_cell.angle_beta   90.00
_cell.angle_gamma   90.00
#
_symmetry.space_group_name_H-M   'P 1'
#
loop_
_entity.id
_entity.type
_entity.pdbx_description
1 polymer ?
#
loop_
_entity_poly.entity_id
_entity_poly.type
_entity_poly.pdbx_seq_one_letter_code
_entity_poly.pdbx_strand_id
1 'polypeptide(L)'
;MKSVFLGDTLETLFLIPLIWMYSDLGGADTESHKVRDTLNGLGVTAFNASAATIAFAPRAPSSPASSFLQPSVLYSNPTYPLWHAVVFLLLCTTISTQDLPDLPGDVARNRRTLPIAHGEPAARRWLAVLIAFWSVVCPAFWRTGWWGAR
;
A
#
# COMPACT_ATOMS: atom_id res chain seq x y z
N MET A 1 1.20 -20.02 -9.45
CA MET A 1 2.22 -20.47 -10.43
C MET A 1 2.96 -19.32 -11.09
N LYS A 2 2.31 -18.27 -11.61
CA LYS A 2 3.01 -17.12 -12.25
C LYS A 2 4.02 -16.41 -11.35
N SER A 3 3.64 -16.15 -10.09
CA SER A 3 4.53 -15.47 -9.11
C SER A 3 5.84 -16.22 -8.83
N VAL A 4 5.84 -17.55 -8.92
CA VAL A 4 7.05 -18.36 -8.77
C VAL A 4 8.06 -18.07 -9.88
N PHE A 5 7.60 -17.90 -11.11
CA PHE A 5 8.47 -17.59 -12.25
C PHE A 5 8.93 -16.12 -12.27
N LEU A 6 8.15 -15.23 -11.64
CA LEU A 6 8.45 -13.81 -11.56
C LEU A 6 9.33 -13.43 -10.35
N GLY A 7 9.45 -14.32 -9.36
CA GLY A 7 10.30 -14.12 -8.19
C GLY A 7 9.69 -13.27 -7.07
N ASP A 8 8.39 -12.94 -7.14
CA ASP A 8 7.65 -12.14 -6.15
C ASP A 8 6.78 -13.01 -5.22
N THR A 9 7.24 -14.24 -4.97
CA THR A 9 6.46 -15.27 -4.26
C THR A 9 6.16 -14.85 -2.82
N LEU A 10 7.12 -14.22 -2.13
CA LEU A 10 6.95 -13.80 -0.75
C LEU A 10 5.93 -12.66 -0.62
N GLU A 11 6.03 -11.65 -1.48
CA GLU A 11 5.10 -10.52 -1.54
C GLU A 11 3.68 -10.99 -1.89
N THR A 12 3.55 -11.93 -2.83
CA THR A 12 2.27 -12.54 -3.19
C THR A 12 1.67 -13.32 -2.01
N LEU A 13 2.47 -14.11 -1.29
CA LEU A 13 2.01 -14.85 -0.11
C LEU A 13 1.64 -13.94 1.05
N PHE A 14 2.24 -12.75 1.15
CA PHE A 14 1.83 -11.75 2.12
C PHE A 14 0.54 -11.03 1.71
N LEU A 15 0.32 -10.80 0.42
CA LEU A 15 -0.87 -10.14 -0.10
C LEU A 15 -2.14 -11.01 0.03
N ILE A 16 -2.05 -12.32 -0.21
CA ILE A 16 -3.20 -13.25 -0.13
C ILE A 16 -3.96 -13.16 1.21
N PRO A 17 -3.31 -13.31 2.39
CA PRO A 17 -4.01 -13.21 3.67
C PRO A 17 -4.56 -11.81 3.92
N LEU A 18 -3.92 -10.75 3.43
CA LEU A 18 -4.46 -9.38 3.55
C LEU A 18 -5.76 -9.21 2.77
N ILE A 19 -5.83 -9.75 1.54
CA ILE A 19 -7.06 -9.73 0.74
C ILE A 19 -8.16 -10.52 1.44
N TRP A 20 -7.83 -11.70 1.96
CA TRP A 20 -8.75 -12.52 2.74
C TRP A 20 -9.25 -11.81 4.00
N MET A 21 -8.36 -11.18 4.77
CA MET A 21 -8.71 -10.39 5.95
C MET A 21 -9.61 -9.19 5.60
N TYR A 22 -9.32 -8.52 4.48
CA TYR A 22 -10.09 -7.38 4.01
C TYR A 22 -11.50 -7.80 3.59
N SER A 23 -11.63 -8.91 2.85
CA SER A 23 -12.85 -9.28 2.16
C SER A 23 -13.70 -10.26 2.97
N ASP A 24 -13.13 -11.41 3.35
CA ASP A 24 -13.87 -12.54 3.91
C ASP A 24 -13.98 -12.47 5.44
N LEU A 25 -13.00 -11.85 6.13
CA LEU A 25 -13.10 -11.57 7.57
C LEU A 25 -13.79 -10.23 7.88
N GLY A 26 -14.30 -9.53 6.87
CA GLY A 26 -15.03 -8.27 7.05
C GLY A 26 -14.14 -7.11 7.52
N GLY A 27 -12.82 -7.17 7.31
CA GLY A 27 -11.91 -6.07 7.62
C GLY A 27 -12.32 -4.75 6.97
N ALA A 28 -12.96 -4.83 5.80
CA ALA A 28 -13.53 -3.70 5.08
C ALA A 28 -14.74 -3.04 5.76
N ASP A 29 -15.50 -3.81 6.55
CA ASP A 29 -16.80 -3.40 7.10
C ASP A 29 -16.74 -3.22 8.63
N THR A 30 -15.53 -3.07 9.18
CA THR A 30 -15.32 -2.85 10.61
C THR A 30 -15.82 -1.47 11.06
N GLU A 31 -16.15 -1.34 12.36
CA GLU A 31 -16.59 -0.10 13.01
C GLU A 31 -15.59 1.06 12.94
N SER A 32 -14.34 0.78 12.57
CA SER A 32 -13.26 1.77 12.50
C SER A 32 -12.62 1.74 11.12
N HIS A 33 -12.77 2.83 10.36
CA HIS A 33 -12.10 3.02 9.07
C HIS A 33 -10.59 2.74 9.12
N LYS A 34 -9.95 2.91 10.28
CA LYS A 34 -8.51 2.69 10.46
C LYS A 34 -8.08 1.26 10.11
N VAL A 35 -8.88 0.24 10.45
CA VAL A 35 -8.53 -1.16 10.14
C VAL A 35 -8.54 -1.38 8.64
N ARG A 36 -9.61 -0.92 7.99
CA ARG A 36 -9.75 -0.95 6.52
C ARG A 36 -8.60 -0.23 5.83
N ASP A 37 -8.32 1.00 6.25
CA ASP A 37 -7.28 1.84 5.65
C ASP A 37 -5.87 1.25 5.89
N THR A 38 -5.67 0.57 7.02
CA THR A 38 -4.43 -0.18 7.31
C THR A 38 -4.29 -1.40 6.40
N LEU A 39 -5.34 -2.22 6.27
CA LEU A 39 -5.33 -3.40 5.40
C LEU A 39 -5.13 -3.02 3.93
N ASN A 40 -5.81 -1.98 3.46
CA ASN A 40 -5.62 -1.43 2.13
C ASN A 40 -4.20 -0.89 1.93
N GLY A 41 -3.67 -0.13 2.90
CA GLY A 41 -2.30 0.37 2.85
C GLY A 41 -1.26 -0.75 2.79
N LEU A 42 -1.41 -1.79 3.61
CA LEU A 42 -0.56 -2.99 3.57
C LEU A 42 -0.67 -3.69 2.21
N GLY A 43 -1.89 -3.92 1.72
CA GLY A 43 -2.12 -4.64 0.46
C GLY A 43 -1.51 -3.93 -0.75
N VAL A 44 -1.74 -2.62 -0.88
CA VAL A 44 -1.18 -1.83 -1.98
C VAL A 44 0.34 -1.71 -1.86
N THR A 45 0.88 -1.59 -0.64
CA THR A 45 2.34 -1.58 -0.44
C THR A 45 2.97 -2.92 -0.79
N ALA A 46 2.35 -4.03 -0.41
CA ALA A 46 2.81 -5.37 -0.76
C ALA A 46 2.79 -5.59 -2.28
N PHE A 47 1.74 -5.10 -2.95
CA PHE A 47 1.65 -5.10 -4.40
C PHE A 47 2.77 -4.28 -5.05
N ASN A 48 3.05 -3.07 -4.54
CA ASN A 48 4.15 -2.23 -5.02
C ASN A 48 5.52 -2.89 -4.80
N ALA A 49 5.72 -3.57 -3.66
CA ALA A 49 6.93 -4.33 -3.38
C ALA A 49 7.12 -5.49 -4.36
N SER A 50 6.04 -6.23 -4.68
CA SER A 50 6.05 -7.27 -5.72
C SER A 50 6.48 -6.67 -7.08
N ALA A 51 5.85 -5.57 -7.50
CA ALA A 51 6.18 -4.92 -8.76
C ALA A 51 7.64 -4.45 -8.82
N ALA A 52 8.17 -3.89 -7.72
CA ALA A 52 9.57 -3.49 -7.62
C ALA A 52 10.52 -4.71 -7.67
N THR A 53 10.20 -5.78 -6.94
CA THR A 53 10.96 -7.03 -6.98
C THR A 53 11.03 -7.57 -8.41
N ILE A 54 9.91 -7.59 -9.16
CA ILE A 54 9.90 -8.05 -10.56
C ILE A 54 10.72 -7.12 -11.46
N ALA A 55 10.56 -5.80 -11.32
CA ALA A 55 11.23 -4.82 -12.18
C ALA A 55 12.75 -4.82 -12.01
N PHE A 56 13.25 -5.10 -10.81
CA PHE A 56 14.67 -5.08 -10.48
C PHE A 56 15.26 -6.47 -10.18
N ALA A 57 14.52 -7.55 -10.43
CA ALA A 57 14.99 -8.91 -10.24
C ALA A 57 16.23 -9.18 -11.13
N PRO A 58 17.41 -9.50 -10.56
CA PRO A 58 18.62 -9.72 -11.34
C PRO A 58 18.56 -10.98 -12.21
N ARG A 59 17.72 -11.96 -11.84
CA ARG A 59 17.52 -13.22 -12.57
C ARG A 59 16.21 -13.86 -12.15
N ALA A 60 15.44 -14.38 -13.11
CA ALA A 60 14.28 -15.20 -12.79
C ALA A 60 14.73 -16.46 -12.02
N PRO A 61 14.00 -16.87 -10.97
CA PRO A 61 14.34 -18.06 -10.20
C PRO A 61 14.38 -19.29 -11.11
N SER A 62 15.46 -20.07 -11.01
CA SER A 62 15.67 -21.27 -11.83
C SER A 62 14.84 -22.46 -11.36
N SER A 63 14.30 -22.40 -10.15
CA SER A 63 13.38 -23.40 -9.60
C SER A 63 12.39 -22.78 -8.61
N PRO A 64 11.24 -23.43 -8.36
CA PRO A 64 10.29 -22.98 -7.35
C PRO A 64 10.89 -22.83 -5.96
N ALA A 65 11.81 -23.71 -5.56
CA ALA A 65 12.47 -23.61 -4.25
C ALA A 65 13.34 -22.35 -4.14
N SER A 66 13.96 -21.92 -5.24
CA SER A 66 14.81 -20.72 -5.25
C SER A 66 14.03 -19.41 -5.12
N SER A 67 12.73 -19.38 -5.45
CA SER A 67 11.91 -18.17 -5.29
C SER A 67 11.54 -17.86 -3.83
N PHE A 68 11.62 -18.85 -2.93
CA PHE A 68 11.41 -18.66 -1.49
C PHE A 68 12.69 -18.28 -0.74
N LEU A 69 13.84 -18.69 -1.28
CA LEU A 69 15.14 -18.60 -0.61
C LEU A 69 16.00 -17.43 -1.09
N GLN A 70 15.54 -16.66 -2.07
CA GLN A 70 16.16 -15.41 -2.48
C GLN A 70 15.40 -14.24 -1.86
N PRO A 71 15.86 -13.69 -0.72
CA PRO A 71 15.54 -12.30 -0.39
C PRO A 71 15.91 -11.47 -1.61
N SER A 72 14.98 -10.68 -2.14
CA SER A 72 15.31 -9.81 -3.27
C SER A 72 16.52 -8.97 -2.89
N VAL A 73 17.50 -8.84 -3.80
CA VAL A 73 18.74 -8.05 -3.56
C VAL A 73 18.39 -6.64 -3.08
N LEU A 74 17.19 -6.16 -3.41
CA LEU A 74 16.61 -4.92 -2.91
C LEU A 74 16.59 -4.81 -1.38
N TYR A 75 16.28 -5.88 -0.64
CA TYR A 75 16.27 -5.84 0.84
C TYR A 75 17.65 -5.64 1.45
N SER A 76 18.74 -5.91 0.72
CA SER A 76 20.10 -5.60 1.19
C SER A 76 20.38 -4.08 1.20
N ASN A 77 19.63 -3.30 0.43
CA ASN A 77 19.69 -1.85 0.46
C ASN A 77 18.70 -1.33 1.52
N PRO A 78 19.14 -0.67 2.61
CA PRO A 78 18.25 -0.20 3.66
C PRO A 78 17.22 0.85 3.18
N THR A 79 17.48 1.51 2.05
CA THR A 79 16.55 2.47 1.44
C THR A 79 15.26 1.79 0.97
N TYR A 80 15.34 0.53 0.51
CA TYR A 80 14.20 -0.21 -0.02
C TYR A 80 13.10 -0.47 1.01
N PRO A 81 13.37 -1.10 2.17
CA PRO A 81 12.34 -1.30 3.20
C PRO A 81 11.89 0.03 3.81
N LEU A 82 12.77 1.02 3.96
CA LEU A 82 12.40 2.35 4.45
C LEU A 82 11.43 3.05 3.50
N TRP A 83 11.65 2.95 2.19
CA TRP A 83 10.74 3.52 1.20
C TRP A 83 9.36 2.85 1.25
N HIS A 84 9.30 1.53 1.38
CA HIS A 84 8.02 0.83 1.50
C HIS A 84 7.30 1.18 2.80
N ALA A 85 8.01 1.42 3.91
CA ALA A 85 7.41 1.95 5.13
C ALA A 85 6.82 3.35 4.92
N VAL A 86 7.50 4.23 4.17
CA VAL A 86 6.98 5.55 3.79
C VAL A 86 5.72 5.42 2.93
N VAL A 87 5.75 4.57 1.90
CA VAL A 87 4.58 4.31 1.01
C VAL A 87 3.41 3.74 1.81
N PHE A 88 3.67 2.82 2.73
CA PHE A 88 2.65 2.26 3.63
C PHE A 88 1.97 3.35 4.47
N LEU A 89 2.75 4.19 5.15
CA LEU A 89 2.21 5.28 5.97
C LEU A 89 1.45 6.31 5.13
N LEU A 90 1.95 6.62 3.93
CA LEU A 90 1.27 7.46 2.97
C LEU A 90 -0.11 6.87 2.64
N LEU A 91 -0.14 5.61 2.21
CA LEU A 91 -1.40 4.96 1.81
C LEU A 91 -2.36 4.85 2.99
N CYS A 92 -1.92 4.43 4.18
CA CYS A 92 -2.80 4.34 5.35
C CYS A 92 -3.45 5.67 5.73
N THR A 93 -2.78 6.80 5.44
CA THR A 93 -3.30 8.12 5.79
C THR A 93 -4.09 8.76 4.65
N THR A 94 -3.84 8.39 3.39
CA THR A 94 -4.49 9.03 2.23
C THR A 94 -5.47 8.13 1.46
N ILE A 95 -5.52 6.82 1.72
CA ILE A 95 -6.36 5.90 0.94
C ILE A 95 -7.86 6.20 1.08
N SER A 96 -8.27 6.80 2.21
CA SER A 96 -9.65 7.26 2.44
C SER A 96 -10.08 8.41 1.51
N THR A 97 -9.18 8.94 0.66
CA THR A 97 -9.56 9.78 -0.49
C THR A 97 -10.53 9.08 -1.44
N GLN A 98 -10.43 7.75 -1.56
CA GLN A 98 -11.28 6.93 -2.41
C GLN A 98 -12.73 6.87 -1.90
N ASP A 99 -12.95 7.12 -0.60
CA ASP A 99 -14.28 7.06 0.03
C ASP A 99 -15.14 8.28 -0.28
N LEU A 100 -14.53 9.39 -0.69
CA LEU A 100 -15.26 10.61 -1.05
C LEU A 100 -16.18 10.38 -2.26
N PRO A 101 -15.69 9.85 -3.40
CA PRO A 101 -16.57 9.49 -4.51
C PRO A 101 -17.41 8.22 -4.23
N ASP A 102 -16.95 7.30 -3.38
CA ASP A 102 -17.65 6.04 -3.06
C ASP A 102 -18.68 6.17 -1.92
N LEU A 103 -18.95 7.39 -1.45
CA LEU A 103 -19.85 7.64 -0.32
C LEU A 103 -21.23 6.97 -0.47
N PRO A 104 -21.92 7.02 -1.64
CA PRO A 104 -23.20 6.33 -1.80
C PRO A 104 -23.09 4.81 -1.64
N GLY A 105 -22.00 4.22 -2.14
CA GLY A 105 -21.73 2.79 -2.03
C GLY A 105 -21.41 2.37 -0.59
N ASP A 106 -20.59 3.15 0.10
CA ASP A 106 -20.25 2.93 1.51
C ASP A 106 -21.48 3.04 2.43
N VAL A 107 -22.36 4.02 2.19
CA VAL A 107 -23.63 4.13 2.91
C VAL A 107 -24.53 2.92 2.65
N ALA A 108 -24.64 2.47 1.40
CA ALA A 108 -25.44 1.29 1.06
C ALA A 108 -24.90 -0.01 1.68
N ARG A 109 -23.58 -0.08 1.91
CA ARG A 109 -22.90 -1.19 2.60
C ARG A 109 -22.87 -1.02 4.13
N ASN A 110 -23.42 0.06 4.68
CA ASN A 110 -23.34 0.43 6.09
C ASN A 110 -21.89 0.48 6.61
N ARG A 111 -20.96 0.96 5.78
CA ARG A 111 -19.54 1.10 6.12
C ARG A 111 -19.30 2.38 6.89
N ARG A 112 -18.32 2.33 7.79
CA ARG A 112 -17.92 3.46 8.62
C ARG A 112 -16.63 4.10 8.12
N THR A 113 -16.66 4.67 6.91
CA THR A 113 -15.51 5.34 6.28
C THR A 113 -15.22 6.72 6.87
N LEU A 114 -14.03 7.27 6.61
CA LEU A 114 -13.60 8.58 7.14
C LEU A 114 -14.64 9.70 6.92
N PRO A 115 -15.20 9.91 5.70
CA PRO A 115 -16.21 10.95 5.48
C PRO A 115 -17.54 10.66 6.18
N ILE A 116 -17.93 9.40 6.37
CA ILE A 116 -19.13 9.02 7.12
C ILE A 116 -18.93 9.23 8.63
N ALA A 117 -17.75 8.90 9.14
CA ALA A 117 -17.43 8.97 10.57
C ALA A 117 -17.19 10.39 11.09
N HIS A 118 -16.57 11.25 10.28
CA HIS A 118 -16.15 12.61 10.68
C HIS A 118 -16.82 13.74 9.89
N GLY A 119 -17.63 13.39 8.89
CA GLY A 119 -18.23 14.34 7.97
C GLY A 119 -17.31 14.68 6.79
N GLU A 120 -17.92 14.84 5.62
CA GLU A 120 -17.20 15.09 4.36
C GLU A 120 -16.29 16.34 4.40
N PRO A 121 -16.72 17.52 4.91
CA PRO A 121 -15.86 18.71 4.91
C PRO A 121 -14.64 18.58 5.82
N ALA A 122 -14.74 17.78 6.90
CA ALA A 122 -13.61 17.51 7.78
C ALA A 122 -12.65 16.52 7.13
N ALA A 123 -13.18 15.44 6.54
CA ALA A 123 -12.40 14.45 5.80
C ALA A 123 -11.59 15.10 4.66
N ARG A 124 -12.21 15.97 3.85
CA ARG A 124 -11.52 16.70 2.77
C ARG A 124 -10.37 17.57 3.28
N ARG A 125 -10.57 18.29 4.39
CA ARG A 125 -9.52 19.13 5.00
C ARG A 125 -8.36 18.29 5.54
N TRP A 126 -8.67 17.20 6.23
CA TRP A 126 -7.67 16.27 6.75
C TRP A 126 -6.82 15.66 5.63
N LEU A 127 -7.47 15.17 4.57
CA LEU A 127 -6.81 14.59 3.41
C LEU A 127 -5.95 15.63 2.66
N ALA A 128 -6.43 16.87 2.51
CA ALA A 128 -5.66 17.94 1.86
C ALA A 128 -4.34 18.21 2.61
N VAL A 129 -4.37 18.25 3.94
CA VAL A 129 -3.17 18.42 4.78
C VAL A 129 -2.20 17.25 4.60
N LEU A 130 -2.70 16.02 4.64
CA LEU A 130 -1.87 14.82 4.49
C LEU A 130 -1.24 14.73 3.09
N ILE A 131 -2.01 15.03 2.04
CA ILE A 131 -1.50 15.06 0.65
C ILE A 131 -0.39 16.11 0.52
N ALA A 132 -0.60 17.32 1.07
CA ALA A 132 0.42 18.37 1.05
C ALA A 132 1.69 17.94 1.81
N PHE A 133 1.53 17.32 2.98
CA PHE A 133 2.64 16.76 3.77
C PHE A 133 3.45 15.73 2.98
N TRP A 134 2.78 14.72 2.41
CA TRP A 134 3.44 13.65 1.65
C TRP A 134 4.06 14.15 0.34
N SER A 135 3.48 15.20 -0.26
CA SER A 135 4.05 15.87 -1.45
C SER A 135 5.42 16.52 -1.18
N VAL A 136 5.74 16.81 0.08
CA VAL A 136 7.07 17.30 0.49
C VAL A 136 7.97 16.15 0.94
N VAL A 137 7.44 15.23 1.76
CA VAL A 137 8.21 14.14 2.35
C VAL A 137 8.74 13.15 1.32
N CYS A 138 7.92 12.75 0.35
CA CYS A 138 8.34 11.75 -0.65
C CYS A 138 9.50 12.24 -1.54
N PRO A 139 9.46 13.44 -2.13
CA PRO A 139 10.62 14.01 -2.84
C PRO A 139 11.85 14.19 -1.92
N ALA A 140 11.65 14.66 -0.69
CA ALA A 140 12.72 14.86 0.27
C ALA A 140 13.45 13.55 0.64
N PHE A 141 12.71 12.44 0.81
CA PHE A 141 13.26 11.12 1.04
C PHE A 141 14.24 10.71 -0.08
N TRP A 142 13.84 10.95 -1.33
CA TRP A 142 14.68 10.66 -2.50
C TRP A 142 15.71 11.74 -2.81
N ARG A 143 15.76 12.84 -2.03
CA ARG A 143 16.64 13.99 -2.25
C ARG A 143 16.56 14.50 -3.69
N THR A 144 15.37 14.48 -4.29
CA THR A 144 15.16 14.99 -5.64
C THR A 144 15.24 16.51 -5.64
N GLY A 145 15.88 17.11 -6.64
CA GLY A 145 15.84 18.55 -6.83
C GLY A 145 14.41 19.03 -7.12
N TRP A 146 14.21 20.34 -7.10
CA TRP A 146 12.91 21.00 -7.35
C TRP A 146 12.29 20.62 -8.71
N TRP A 147 13.11 20.22 -9.67
CA TRP A 147 12.72 19.79 -11.02
C TRP A 147 12.62 18.27 -11.18
N GLY A 148 12.76 17.50 -10.10
CA GLY A 148 12.68 16.03 -10.13
C GLY A 148 13.94 15.31 -10.63
N ALA A 149 14.99 16.02 -11.05
CA ALA A 149 16.31 15.44 -11.35
C ALA A 149 17.25 15.55 -10.14
N ARG A 150 18.13 14.55 -9.98
CA ARG A 150 19.33 14.65 -9.13
C ARG A 150 20.48 15.23 -9.93
#